data_AF-A0A1H2EJU1-F1
#
_entry.id   AF-A0A1H2EJU1-F1
#
_cell.length_a   1.000
_cell.length_b   1.000
_cell.length_c   1.000
_cell.angle_alpha   90.00
_cell.angle_beta   90.00
_cell.angle_gamma   90.00
#
_symmetry.space_group_name_H-M   'P 1'
#
loop_
_entity.id
_entity.type
_entity.pdbx_description
1 polymer ?
#
loop_
_entity_poly.entity_id
_entity_poly.type
_entity_poly.pdbx_seq_one_letter_code
_entity_poly.pdbx_strand_id
1 'polypeptide(L)'
;MTQIHDQTLSEGTQIGVYEIKGVAKVSAFDITYRAWNHHLKERVKIREYFPHDFAQRAMDGIGVEPKLLYQADKENYDYGLKAFLDQAEVLTQIEHPNIAVTENILSLNGTAYLIMGAQEGMPLAKLLEAQASLAEAELKFILVSVLSALQQIHEHKIVHGGIQPATILIGKDGEPLLINFAAARLAIAARTSRLTEELAVGYAPAEQYEPGNEPGPATDFYALGAVLYAGMTHRPPVAAQIRKTALSQGESDPMSDLSRSPDIVYSAELLQAVQWMLQLEYKDRPQSAGEILALLKSEHASETKTVTAKQITVETVTRSRPVANNMLLMGIMIGIVALVTVGLWFDDNSAGPLDDGGTVTTEPLFQRNPGKVADTSAIKEDSSDASVAIESNQESDPDEISETVRAMSYGTENQPVTSNPSPQGLAVVEAERTAAVDASLSQSAEQDSAVKPINAGLIKKHLVAAEKAMKAERFTTPARDNAYKYYQMVLAMEPNNAEALAGLQKMVDRYIQFIEKSKAEGKLDTAKLYLQRAESILPDDPKLQKIRAEQANAQ
;
A
#
# COMPACT_ATOMS: atom_id res chain seq x y z
N MET A 1 0.55 -2.73 -24.75
CA MET A 1 -0.28 -2.82 -23.54
C MET A 1 -0.97 -4.18 -23.55
N THR A 2 -0.26 -5.22 -23.12
CA THR A 2 -0.84 -6.56 -22.93
C THR A 2 -1.70 -6.52 -21.67
N GLN A 3 -2.88 -7.14 -21.72
CA GLN A 3 -3.98 -7.00 -20.76
C GLN A 3 -3.56 -7.18 -19.30
N ILE A 4 -3.63 -6.12 -18.49
CA ILE A 4 -3.45 -6.16 -17.02
C ILE A 4 -4.50 -7.07 -16.35
N HIS A 5 -5.65 -7.31 -16.99
CA HIS A 5 -6.73 -8.12 -16.42
C HIS A 5 -6.40 -9.60 -16.20
N ASP A 6 -5.45 -10.18 -16.95
CA ASP A 6 -5.14 -11.62 -16.84
C ASP A 6 -4.12 -11.94 -15.72
N GLN A 7 -3.68 -10.91 -14.98
CA GLN A 7 -2.67 -11.07 -13.93
C GLN A 7 -3.27 -11.05 -12.52
N THR A 8 -4.58 -10.84 -12.39
CA THR A 8 -5.27 -10.72 -11.09
C THR A 8 -5.98 -12.02 -10.70
N LEU A 9 -6.00 -12.34 -9.40
CA LEU A 9 -6.84 -13.42 -8.87
C LEU A 9 -8.34 -13.14 -9.12
N SER A 10 -9.06 -14.17 -9.55
CA SER A 10 -10.51 -14.11 -9.79
C SER A 10 -11.31 -14.12 -8.48
N GLU A 11 -12.52 -13.57 -8.53
CA GLU A 11 -13.46 -13.66 -7.41
C GLU A 11 -13.78 -15.13 -7.09
N GLY A 12 -13.83 -15.46 -5.80
CA GLY A 12 -14.00 -16.83 -5.29
C GLY A 12 -12.68 -17.58 -5.04
N THR A 13 -11.55 -17.08 -5.55
CA THR A 13 -10.23 -17.68 -5.28
C THR A 13 -9.96 -17.76 -3.78
N GLN A 14 -9.47 -18.91 -3.32
CA GLN A 14 -9.10 -19.14 -1.92
C GLN A 14 -7.59 -18.98 -1.71
N ILE A 15 -7.22 -18.15 -0.74
CA ILE A 15 -5.85 -18.00 -0.24
C ILE A 15 -5.88 -18.38 1.24
N GLY A 16 -5.53 -19.63 1.57
CA GLY A 16 -5.73 -20.17 2.91
C GLY A 16 -7.22 -20.14 3.31
N VAL A 17 -7.55 -19.39 4.37
CA VAL A 17 -8.93 -19.22 4.89
C VAL A 17 -9.66 -17.99 4.29
N TYR A 18 -9.01 -17.28 3.38
CA TYR A 18 -9.49 -16.03 2.80
C TYR A 18 -10.04 -16.25 1.39
N GLU A 19 -11.23 -15.73 1.13
CA GLU A 19 -11.83 -15.74 -0.20
C GLU A 19 -11.74 -14.36 -0.86
N ILE A 20 -11.18 -14.28 -2.06
CA ILE A 20 -11.14 -13.07 -2.87
C ILE A 20 -12.55 -12.67 -3.28
N LYS A 21 -12.94 -11.42 -3.01
CA LYS A 21 -14.22 -10.81 -3.39
C LYS A 21 -14.07 -9.76 -4.50
N GLY A 22 -12.87 -9.66 -5.07
CA GLY A 22 -12.56 -8.78 -6.20
C GLY A 22 -11.38 -7.86 -5.95
N VAL A 23 -10.91 -7.26 -7.04
CA VAL A 23 -9.75 -6.36 -7.05
C VAL A 23 -10.13 -5.01 -6.43
N ALA A 24 -9.28 -4.51 -5.53
CA ALA A 24 -9.41 -3.18 -4.94
C ALA A 24 -8.51 -2.16 -5.65
N LYS A 25 -7.27 -2.56 -5.97
CA LYS A 25 -6.28 -1.72 -6.65
C LYS A 25 -5.24 -2.60 -7.35
N VAL A 26 -4.82 -2.19 -8.54
CA VAL A 26 -3.63 -2.70 -9.20
C VAL A 26 -2.58 -1.59 -9.22
N SER A 27 -1.35 -1.92 -8.88
CA SER A 27 -0.15 -1.09 -9.06
C SER A 27 0.93 -1.91 -9.74
N ALA A 28 2.02 -1.31 -10.22
CA ALA A 28 3.09 -2.06 -10.86
C ALA A 28 3.82 -2.99 -9.89
N PHE A 29 3.71 -2.80 -8.57
CA PHE A 29 4.41 -3.60 -7.56
C PHE A 29 3.56 -4.59 -6.78
N ASP A 30 2.28 -4.27 -6.64
CA ASP A 30 1.36 -5.05 -5.84
C ASP A 30 -0.06 -5.00 -6.39
N ILE A 31 -0.82 -6.04 -6.06
CA ILE A 31 -2.25 -6.08 -6.30
C ILE A 31 -2.93 -6.16 -4.94
N THR A 32 -3.86 -5.24 -4.70
CA THR A 32 -4.67 -5.24 -3.49
C THR A 32 -6.08 -5.74 -3.82
N TYR A 33 -6.55 -6.72 -3.05
CA TYR A 33 -7.86 -7.35 -3.17
C TYR A 33 -8.74 -7.02 -1.96
N ARG A 34 -10.05 -6.99 -2.18
CA ARG A 34 -11.05 -7.14 -1.12
C ARG A 34 -11.25 -8.64 -0.90
N ALA A 35 -11.26 -9.08 0.35
CA ALA A 35 -11.45 -10.48 0.67
C ALA A 35 -12.30 -10.67 1.93
N TRP A 36 -12.77 -11.91 2.11
CA TRP A 36 -13.56 -12.33 3.25
C TRP A 36 -12.82 -13.42 4.02
N ASN A 37 -12.64 -13.23 5.34
CA ASN A 37 -12.09 -14.25 6.22
C ASN A 37 -13.22 -15.16 6.72
N HIS A 38 -13.22 -16.43 6.31
CA HIS A 38 -14.30 -17.37 6.66
C HIS A 38 -14.31 -17.80 8.12
N HIS A 39 -13.18 -17.70 8.83
CA HIS A 39 -13.06 -18.11 10.23
C HIS A 39 -13.42 -16.98 11.19
N LEU A 40 -12.94 -15.76 10.90
CA LEU A 40 -13.23 -14.58 11.71
C LEU A 40 -14.51 -13.85 11.30
N LYS A 41 -15.12 -14.24 10.16
CA LYS A 41 -16.33 -13.64 9.59
C LYS A 41 -16.20 -12.13 9.43
N GLU A 42 -15.02 -11.68 8.97
CA GLU A 42 -14.70 -10.27 8.78
C GLU A 42 -14.17 -9.98 7.37
N ARG A 43 -14.35 -8.73 6.95
CA ARG A 43 -13.74 -8.23 5.71
C ARG A 43 -12.27 -7.92 5.96
N VAL A 44 -11.43 -8.29 5.00
CA VAL A 44 -10.01 -7.95 5.01
C VAL A 44 -9.60 -7.38 3.66
N LYS A 45 -8.46 -6.70 3.64
CA LYS A 45 -7.73 -6.38 2.41
C LYS A 45 -6.52 -7.28 2.32
N ILE A 46 -6.26 -7.82 1.14
CA ILE A 46 -5.08 -8.65 0.89
C ILE A 46 -4.23 -7.94 -0.13
N ARG A 47 -2.97 -7.68 0.20
CA ARG A 47 -1.99 -7.17 -0.77
C ARG A 47 -1.06 -8.29 -1.17
N GLU A 48 -1.11 -8.66 -2.43
CA GLU A 48 -0.20 -9.61 -3.05
C GLU A 48 1.02 -8.86 -3.61
N TYR A 49 2.21 -9.35 -3.29
CA TYR A 49 3.42 -8.91 -3.97
C TYR A 49 3.36 -9.36 -5.44
N PHE A 50 3.36 -8.40 -6.36
CA PHE A 50 3.25 -8.69 -7.79
C PHE A 50 3.93 -7.59 -8.62
N PRO A 51 5.26 -7.63 -8.75
CA PRO A 51 6.00 -6.66 -9.55
C PRO A 51 5.80 -6.97 -11.05
N HIS A 52 4.88 -6.29 -11.71
CA HIS A 52 4.43 -6.58 -13.08
C HIS A 52 5.56 -6.61 -14.11
N ASP A 53 6.64 -5.86 -13.89
CA ASP A 53 7.81 -5.87 -14.78
C ASP A 53 8.62 -7.18 -14.71
N PHE A 54 8.59 -7.85 -13.56
CA PHE A 54 9.40 -9.04 -13.29
C PHE A 54 8.57 -10.28 -12.96
N ALA A 55 7.25 -10.17 -12.85
CA ALA A 55 6.37 -11.26 -12.46
C ALA A 55 5.26 -11.50 -13.49
N GLN A 56 4.82 -12.74 -13.58
CA GLN A 56 3.67 -13.16 -14.36
C GLN A 56 2.85 -14.18 -13.56
N ARG A 57 1.54 -14.19 -13.81
CA ARG A 57 0.61 -15.20 -13.30
C ARG A 57 0.90 -16.54 -13.99
N ALA A 58 1.00 -17.61 -13.21
CA ALA A 58 1.20 -18.96 -13.70
C ALA A 58 -0.07 -19.48 -14.40
N MET A 59 0.07 -20.59 -15.14
CA MET A 59 -1.00 -21.16 -15.96
C MET A 59 -2.20 -21.68 -15.15
N ASP A 60 -2.02 -21.92 -13.85
CA ASP A 60 -3.11 -22.29 -12.94
C ASP A 60 -4.02 -21.10 -12.56
N GLY A 61 -3.65 -19.88 -12.97
CA GLY A 61 -4.37 -18.65 -12.66
C GLY A 61 -4.19 -18.17 -11.22
N ILE A 62 -3.33 -18.81 -10.42
CA ILE A 62 -3.12 -18.51 -8.99
C ILE A 62 -1.64 -18.25 -8.70
N GLY A 63 -0.75 -19.13 -9.15
CA GLY A 63 0.70 -19.04 -8.95
C GLY A 63 1.32 -17.76 -9.51
N VAL A 64 2.41 -17.30 -8.91
CA VAL A 64 3.23 -16.19 -9.41
C VAL A 64 4.62 -16.71 -9.71
N GLU A 65 5.10 -16.41 -10.91
CA GLU A 65 6.43 -16.79 -11.36
C GLU A 65 7.18 -15.55 -11.86
N PRO A 66 8.50 -15.47 -11.67
CA PRO A 66 9.29 -14.41 -12.29
C PRO A 66 9.28 -14.57 -13.81
N LYS A 67 9.17 -13.45 -14.53
CA LYS A 67 9.40 -13.40 -15.98
C LYS A 67 10.86 -13.77 -16.23
N LEU A 68 11.11 -14.89 -16.90
CA LEU A 68 12.47 -15.37 -17.18
C LEU A 68 13.04 -14.75 -18.47
N LEU A 69 12.68 -13.49 -18.78
CA LEU A 69 13.16 -12.79 -19.97
C LEU A 69 14.64 -12.41 -19.84
N TYR A 70 15.05 -12.02 -18.64
CA TYR A 70 16.44 -11.76 -18.28
C TYR A 70 16.82 -12.46 -16.98
N GLN A 71 18.08 -12.87 -16.84
CA GLN A 71 18.58 -13.50 -15.61
C GLN A 71 18.38 -12.59 -14.38
N ALA A 72 18.48 -11.28 -14.57
CA ALA A 72 18.26 -10.28 -13.53
C ALA A 72 16.80 -10.19 -13.04
N ASP A 73 15.81 -10.62 -13.83
CA ASP A 73 14.39 -10.49 -13.46
C ASP A 73 14.05 -11.38 -12.26
N LYS A 74 14.55 -12.63 -12.26
CA LYS A 74 14.41 -13.53 -11.11
C LYS A 74 15.11 -12.96 -9.87
N GLU A 75 16.34 -12.46 -10.01
CA GLU A 75 17.08 -11.87 -8.89
C GLU A 75 16.41 -10.62 -8.32
N ASN A 76 15.78 -9.81 -9.16
CA ASN A 76 15.02 -8.64 -8.74
C ASN A 76 13.70 -9.04 -8.08
N TYR A 77 13.00 -10.05 -8.63
CA TYR A 77 11.79 -10.62 -8.05
C TYR A 77 12.06 -11.15 -6.64
N ASP A 78 13.08 -12.01 -6.48
CA ASP A 78 13.43 -12.64 -5.21
C ASP A 78 13.84 -11.59 -4.16
N TYR A 79 14.61 -10.57 -4.59
CA TYR A 79 15.04 -9.49 -3.71
C TYR A 79 13.86 -8.63 -3.23
N GLY A 80 12.96 -8.26 -4.13
CA GLY A 80 11.76 -7.50 -3.78
C GLY A 80 10.79 -8.30 -2.91
N LEU A 81 10.65 -9.60 -3.17
CA LEU A 81 9.84 -10.51 -2.36
C LEU A 81 10.41 -10.60 -0.94
N LYS A 82 11.73 -10.73 -0.81
CA LYS A 82 12.41 -10.67 0.49
C LYS A 82 12.15 -9.35 1.21
N ALA A 83 12.31 -8.21 0.54
CA ALA A 83 12.06 -6.90 1.14
C ALA A 83 10.59 -6.73 1.57
N PHE A 84 9.64 -7.25 0.78
CA PHE A 84 8.21 -7.25 1.12
C PHE A 84 7.94 -8.08 2.38
N LEU A 85 8.52 -9.27 2.47
CA LEU A 85 8.41 -10.17 3.62
C LEU A 85 9.04 -9.57 4.88
N ASP A 86 10.27 -9.06 4.79
CA ASP A 86 10.99 -8.45 5.91
C ASP A 86 10.20 -7.25 6.47
N GLN A 87 9.64 -6.39 5.61
CA GLN A 87 8.78 -5.28 6.03
C GLN A 87 7.50 -5.78 6.71
N ALA A 88 6.81 -6.72 6.08
CA ALA A 88 5.57 -7.24 6.59
C ALA A 88 5.73 -7.92 7.97
N GLU A 89 6.82 -8.67 8.16
CA GLU A 89 7.12 -9.31 9.44
C GLU A 89 7.18 -8.29 10.57
N VAL A 90 7.89 -7.17 10.35
CA VAL A 90 7.97 -6.09 11.33
C VAL A 90 6.62 -5.38 11.51
N LEU A 91 5.88 -5.11 10.43
CA LEU A 91 4.56 -4.47 10.51
C LEU A 91 3.55 -5.30 11.31
N THR A 92 3.62 -6.64 11.26
CA THR A 92 2.77 -7.51 12.11
C THR A 92 3.10 -7.42 13.62
N GLN A 93 4.18 -6.73 13.99
CA GLN A 93 4.58 -6.52 15.38
C GLN A 93 4.28 -5.11 15.88
N ILE A 94 3.85 -4.21 15.00
CA ILE A 94 3.58 -2.82 15.32
C ILE A 94 2.08 -2.66 15.61
N GLU A 95 1.76 -2.32 16.85
CA GLU A 95 0.44 -1.87 17.27
C GLU A 95 0.52 -0.38 17.60
N HIS A 96 -0.10 0.46 16.78
CA HIS A 96 -0.11 1.91 16.98
C HIS A 96 -1.44 2.51 16.50
N PRO A 97 -2.03 3.48 17.21
CA PRO A 97 -3.33 4.05 16.86
C PRO A 97 -3.39 4.65 15.45
N ASN A 98 -2.28 5.23 14.99
CA ASN A 98 -2.18 5.88 13.68
C ASN A 98 -1.51 5.02 12.59
N ILE A 99 -1.39 3.70 12.77
CA ILE A 99 -0.88 2.76 11.74
C ILE A 99 -1.93 1.68 11.47
N ALA A 100 -2.24 1.41 10.20
CA ALA A 100 -3.13 0.31 9.86
C ALA A 100 -2.59 -1.03 10.34
N VAL A 101 -3.43 -1.76 11.06
CA VAL A 101 -3.12 -3.08 11.59
C VAL A 101 -2.87 -4.06 10.45
N THR A 102 -1.67 -4.64 10.47
CA THR A 102 -1.30 -5.80 9.66
C THR A 102 -1.61 -7.04 10.48
N GLU A 103 -2.54 -7.87 10.01
CA GLU A 103 -3.02 -9.02 10.76
C GLU A 103 -2.13 -10.25 10.58
N ASN A 104 -1.70 -10.50 9.35
CA ASN A 104 -0.96 -11.71 9.02
C ASN A 104 -0.15 -11.52 7.72
N ILE A 105 0.80 -12.41 7.48
CA ILE A 105 1.43 -12.59 6.19
C ILE A 105 1.43 -14.08 5.81
N LEU A 106 1.11 -14.36 4.54
CA LEU A 106 1.14 -15.71 3.99
C LEU A 106 2.16 -15.75 2.85
N SER A 107 3.02 -16.77 2.84
CA SER A 107 3.90 -17.07 1.69
C SER A 107 3.36 -18.31 0.98
N LEU A 108 2.67 -18.11 -0.13
CA LEU A 108 1.97 -19.15 -0.91
C LEU A 108 2.09 -18.80 -2.40
N ASN A 109 1.88 -19.78 -3.28
CA ASN A 109 1.72 -19.54 -4.72
C ASN A 109 2.92 -18.81 -5.37
N GLY A 110 4.14 -19.02 -4.87
CA GLY A 110 5.34 -18.35 -5.38
C GLY A 110 5.46 -16.86 -5.01
N THR A 111 4.56 -16.32 -4.18
CA THR A 111 4.54 -14.91 -3.75
C THR A 111 4.22 -14.77 -2.25
N ALA A 112 4.00 -13.53 -1.80
CA ALA A 112 3.58 -13.18 -0.46
C ALA A 112 2.28 -12.36 -0.47
N TYR A 113 1.44 -12.61 0.53
CA TYR A 113 0.17 -11.94 0.75
C TYR A 113 0.16 -11.27 2.12
N LEU A 114 0.08 -9.95 2.15
CA LEU A 114 -0.11 -9.16 3.37
C LEU A 114 -1.59 -9.03 3.68
N ILE A 115 -2.01 -9.60 4.80
CA ILE A 115 -3.39 -9.54 5.27
C ILE A 115 -3.56 -8.34 6.19
N MET A 116 -4.44 -7.43 5.81
CA MET A 116 -4.73 -6.21 6.54
C MET A 116 -6.20 -6.20 6.94
N GLY A 117 -6.48 -5.80 8.18
CA GLY A 117 -7.86 -5.58 8.61
C GLY A 117 -8.53 -4.55 7.70
N ALA A 118 -9.85 -4.71 7.44
CA ALA A 118 -10.59 -3.69 6.71
C ALA A 118 -10.48 -2.35 7.45
N GLN A 119 -9.90 -1.36 6.76
CA GLN A 119 -9.82 0.00 7.29
C GLN A 119 -11.05 0.77 6.85
N GLU A 120 -11.80 1.28 7.81
CA GLU A 120 -12.96 2.14 7.58
C GLU A 120 -12.55 3.61 7.70
N GLY A 121 -13.03 4.45 6.79
CA GLY A 121 -12.71 5.88 6.78
C GLY A 121 -12.66 6.46 5.38
N MET A 122 -12.27 7.73 5.28
CA MET A 122 -12.12 8.46 4.04
C MET A 122 -10.64 8.79 3.78
N PRO A 123 -10.08 8.50 2.60
CA PRO A 123 -8.73 8.94 2.27
C PRO A 123 -8.64 10.46 2.30
N LEU A 124 -7.56 11.01 2.85
CA LEU A 124 -7.31 12.45 2.89
C LEU A 124 -7.33 13.06 1.48
N ALA A 125 -6.93 12.29 0.45
CA ALA A 125 -7.07 12.68 -0.95
C ALA A 125 -8.49 13.15 -1.31
N LYS A 126 -9.53 12.45 -0.84
CA LYS A 126 -10.93 12.80 -1.11
C LYS A 126 -11.36 14.07 -0.40
N LEU A 127 -10.84 14.33 0.80
CA LEU A 127 -11.07 15.59 1.51
C LEU A 127 -10.41 16.76 0.78
N LEU A 128 -9.19 16.58 0.28
CA LEU A 128 -8.47 17.61 -0.47
C LEU A 128 -9.10 17.88 -1.85
N GLU A 129 -9.56 16.84 -2.55
CA GLU A 129 -10.29 16.94 -3.83
C GLU A 129 -11.57 17.77 -3.68
N ALA A 130 -12.28 17.62 -2.56
CA ALA A 130 -13.47 18.41 -2.23
C ALA A 130 -13.16 19.88 -1.88
N GLN A 131 -11.88 20.30 -2.00
CA GLN A 131 -11.38 21.62 -1.58
C GLN A 131 -11.78 21.98 -0.14
N ALA A 132 -11.92 20.98 0.72
CA ALA A 132 -12.21 21.22 2.13
C ALA A 132 -11.04 22.02 2.74
N SER A 133 -11.32 23.26 3.18
CA SER A 133 -10.33 24.06 3.88
C SER A 133 -10.04 23.41 5.23
N LEU A 134 -8.83 22.87 5.39
CA LEU A 134 -8.34 22.36 6.66
C LEU A 134 -7.76 23.53 7.44
N ALA A 135 -8.39 23.88 8.55
CA ALA A 135 -7.84 24.81 9.51
C ALA A 135 -6.54 24.28 10.09
N GLU A 136 -5.77 25.20 10.67
CA GLU A 136 -4.48 24.90 11.28
C GLU A 136 -4.53 23.73 12.26
N ALA A 137 -5.59 23.67 13.07
CA ALA A 137 -5.75 22.66 14.09
C ALA A 137 -5.90 21.26 13.49
N GLU A 138 -6.62 21.12 12.37
CA GLU A 138 -6.75 19.85 11.66
C GLU A 138 -5.42 19.43 11.01
N LEU A 139 -4.70 20.35 10.39
CA LEU A 139 -3.39 20.07 9.80
C LEU A 139 -2.36 19.67 10.87
N LYS A 140 -2.33 20.37 12.00
CA LYS A 140 -1.47 20.01 13.14
C LYS A 140 -1.86 18.65 13.71
N PHE A 141 -3.15 18.33 13.77
CA PHE A 141 -3.62 17.02 14.23
C PHE A 141 -3.17 15.89 13.30
N ILE A 142 -3.30 16.06 11.99
CA ILE A 142 -2.77 15.12 10.99
C ILE A 142 -1.25 15.00 11.11
N LEU A 143 -0.53 16.12 11.16
CA LEU A 143 0.94 16.15 11.29
C LEU A 143 1.41 15.37 12.52
N VAL A 144 0.88 15.67 13.71
CA VAL A 144 1.30 15.02 14.95
C VAL A 144 0.95 13.53 14.95
N SER A 145 -0.23 13.16 14.47
CA SER A 145 -0.68 11.76 14.40
C SER A 145 0.20 10.93 13.46
N VAL A 146 0.50 11.46 12.28
CA VAL A 146 1.37 10.79 11.31
C VAL A 146 2.82 10.77 11.81
N LEU A 147 3.33 11.84 12.44
CA LEU A 147 4.66 11.83 13.06
C LEU A 147 4.79 10.76 14.16
N SER A 148 3.74 10.53 14.96
CA SER A 148 3.71 9.45 15.95
C SER A 148 3.84 8.07 15.29
N ALA A 149 3.10 7.84 14.20
CA ALA A 149 3.23 6.63 13.39
C ALA A 149 4.62 6.47 12.78
N LEU A 150 5.17 7.55 12.20
CA LEU A 150 6.49 7.54 11.57
C LEU A 150 7.60 7.25 12.57
N GLN A 151 7.54 7.86 13.76
CA GLN A 151 8.47 7.56 14.83
C GLN A 151 8.48 6.06 15.15
N GLN A 152 7.30 5.45 15.29
CA GLN A 152 7.18 4.03 15.64
C GLN A 152 7.81 3.10 14.58
N ILE A 153 7.63 3.38 13.28
CA ILE A 153 8.21 2.55 12.21
C ILE A 153 9.70 2.83 11.98
N HIS A 154 10.15 4.08 12.15
CA HIS A 154 11.55 4.48 11.97
C HIS A 154 12.44 3.88 13.07
N GLU A 155 11.92 3.74 14.29
CA GLU A 155 12.58 3.00 15.39
C GLU A 155 12.85 1.53 15.01
N HIS A 156 11.99 0.94 14.17
CA HIS A 156 12.16 -0.40 13.60
C HIS A 156 12.90 -0.41 12.25
N LYS A 157 13.53 0.69 11.85
CA LYS A 157 14.27 0.84 10.59
C LYS A 157 13.43 0.65 9.33
N ILE A 158 12.12 0.90 9.41
CA ILE A 158 11.22 0.88 8.27
C ILE A 158 10.96 2.30 7.80
N VAL A 159 11.14 2.54 6.51
CA VAL A 159 10.67 3.76 5.82
C VAL A 159 9.31 3.46 5.19
N HIS A 160 8.33 4.36 5.35
CA HIS A 160 7.02 4.19 4.72
C HIS A 160 7.14 4.29 3.20
N GLY A 161 7.83 5.33 2.71
CA GLY A 161 8.29 5.44 1.33
C GLY A 161 7.25 5.84 0.30
N GLY A 162 5.96 5.86 0.67
CA GLY A 162 4.84 6.19 -0.21
C GLY A 162 3.79 7.09 0.44
N ILE A 163 4.21 8.03 1.28
CA ILE A 163 3.27 8.97 1.92
C ILE A 163 2.71 9.93 0.86
N GLN A 164 1.40 10.05 0.82
CA GLN A 164 0.62 10.93 -0.05
C GLN A 164 -0.82 11.01 0.53
N PRO A 165 -1.68 11.91 0.06
CA PRO A 165 -3.03 12.05 0.63
C PRO A 165 -3.86 10.76 0.53
N ALA A 166 -3.63 9.91 -0.47
CA ALA A 166 -4.32 8.62 -0.62
C ALA A 166 -3.85 7.53 0.37
N THR A 167 -2.73 7.76 1.08
CA THR A 167 -2.16 6.81 2.05
C THR A 167 -2.34 7.25 3.51
N ILE A 168 -3.06 8.36 3.73
CA ILE A 168 -3.54 8.79 5.04
C ILE A 168 -5.07 8.67 5.02
N LEU A 169 -5.61 7.74 5.81
CA LEU A 169 -7.05 7.53 5.96
C LEU A 169 -7.53 8.29 7.20
N ILE A 170 -8.61 9.04 7.10
CA ILE A 170 -9.30 9.60 8.26
C ILE A 170 -10.37 8.60 8.68
N GLY A 171 -10.18 7.98 9.85
CA GLY A 171 -11.09 6.98 10.40
C GLY A 171 -12.50 7.54 10.65
N LYS A 172 -13.48 6.66 10.85
CA LYS A 172 -14.85 7.07 11.26
C LYS A 172 -14.86 7.75 12.63
N ASP A 173 -13.87 7.43 13.45
CA ASP A 173 -13.58 8.09 14.70
C ASP A 173 -12.81 9.39 14.48
N GLY A 174 -12.45 9.82 13.28
CA GLY A 174 -11.72 11.06 13.01
C GLY A 174 -10.21 10.97 13.17
N GLU A 175 -9.68 9.83 13.62
CA GLU A 175 -8.23 9.62 13.80
C GLU A 175 -7.52 9.36 12.45
N PRO A 176 -6.38 10.01 12.18
CA PRO A 176 -5.57 9.73 11.01
C PRO A 176 -4.88 8.36 11.13
N LEU A 177 -4.94 7.58 10.06
CA LEU A 177 -4.38 6.24 9.97
C LEU A 177 -3.48 6.13 8.74
N LEU A 178 -2.20 5.82 8.96
CA LEU A 178 -1.23 5.61 7.91
C LEU A 178 -1.37 4.19 7.32
N ILE A 179 -1.51 4.12 6.00
CA ILE A 179 -1.75 2.88 5.25
C ILE A 179 -0.83 2.79 4.03
N ASN A 180 -0.68 1.59 3.46
CA ASN A 180 0.01 1.38 2.17
C ASN A 180 1.50 1.74 2.13
N PHE A 181 2.25 1.07 2.99
CA PHE A 181 3.71 1.05 2.97
C PHE A 181 4.27 0.57 1.63
N ALA A 182 5.41 1.11 1.22
CA ALA A 182 6.00 0.91 -0.09
C ALA A 182 7.46 0.42 -0.06
N ALA A 183 7.92 -0.28 1.00
CA ALA A 183 9.35 -0.60 1.11
C ALA A 183 9.82 -1.62 0.06
N ALA A 184 9.02 -2.62 -0.30
CA ALA A 184 9.36 -3.54 -1.38
C ALA A 184 9.59 -2.81 -2.70
N ARG A 185 8.72 -1.82 -2.99
CA ARG A 185 8.88 -0.93 -4.15
C ARG A 185 10.20 -0.15 -4.08
N LEU A 186 10.53 0.45 -2.93
CA LEU A 186 11.79 1.18 -2.76
C LEU A 186 13.01 0.30 -2.95
N ALA A 187 12.98 -0.91 -2.40
CA ALA A 187 14.07 -1.87 -2.50
C ALA A 187 14.35 -2.25 -3.96
N ILE A 188 13.31 -2.49 -4.75
CA ILE A 188 13.49 -2.81 -6.17
C ILE A 188 13.90 -1.58 -6.97
N ALA A 189 13.27 -0.41 -6.74
CA ALA A 189 13.60 0.84 -7.44
C ALA A 189 15.09 1.25 -7.27
N ALA A 190 15.71 0.93 -6.12
CA ALA A 190 17.13 1.15 -5.91
C ALA A 190 18.05 0.30 -6.82
N ARG A 191 17.54 -0.81 -7.38
CA ARG A 191 18.28 -1.73 -8.26
C ARG A 191 18.00 -1.53 -9.74
N THR A 192 16.88 -0.90 -10.10
CA THR A 192 16.45 -0.75 -11.50
C THR A 192 15.72 0.56 -11.75
N SER A 193 16.10 1.23 -12.84
CA SER A 193 15.46 2.46 -13.30
C SER A 193 14.12 2.22 -14.02
N ARG A 194 13.72 0.97 -14.27
CA ARG A 194 12.46 0.62 -14.97
C ARG A 194 11.20 1.01 -14.19
N LEU A 195 11.37 1.42 -12.95
CA LEU A 195 10.33 1.41 -11.93
C LEU A 195 10.07 2.77 -11.27
N THR A 196 10.70 3.82 -11.78
CA THR A 196 10.58 5.19 -11.25
C THR A 196 9.24 5.87 -11.62
N GLU A 197 8.49 5.32 -12.59
CA GLU A 197 7.26 5.91 -13.12
C GLU A 197 6.07 5.88 -12.14
N GLU A 198 6.12 5.07 -11.07
CA GLU A 198 5.05 4.97 -10.07
C GLU A 198 5.27 5.80 -8.80
N LEU A 199 6.34 6.60 -8.74
CA LEU A 199 6.55 7.51 -7.63
C LEU A 199 5.41 8.54 -7.58
N ALA A 200 4.89 8.80 -6.38
CA ALA A 200 3.84 9.79 -6.17
C ALA A 200 4.40 11.18 -6.52
N VAL A 201 4.13 11.64 -7.74
CA VAL A 201 4.68 12.87 -8.31
C VAL A 201 4.42 14.05 -7.37
N GLY A 202 5.48 14.79 -7.02
CA GLY A 202 5.41 15.91 -6.07
C GLY A 202 5.58 15.51 -4.60
N TYR A 203 5.20 14.29 -4.22
CA TYR A 203 5.34 13.77 -2.85
C TYR A 203 6.64 12.98 -2.65
N ALA A 204 7.11 12.28 -3.68
CA ALA A 204 8.38 11.60 -3.66
C ALA A 204 9.54 12.63 -3.74
N PRO A 205 10.51 12.60 -2.81
CA PRO A 205 11.70 13.41 -2.91
C PRO A 205 12.71 12.83 -3.91
N ALA A 206 13.69 13.65 -4.29
CA ALA A 206 14.62 13.34 -5.37
C ALA A 206 15.44 12.06 -5.13
N GLU A 207 15.80 11.75 -3.88
CA GLU A 207 16.56 10.54 -3.56
C GLU A 207 15.84 9.23 -3.92
N GLN A 208 14.51 9.26 -4.10
CA GLN A 208 13.75 8.08 -4.54
C GLN A 208 13.83 7.85 -6.06
N TYR A 209 14.24 8.85 -6.83
CA TYR A 209 14.39 8.77 -8.30
C TYR A 209 15.83 8.43 -8.72
N GLU A 210 16.80 8.72 -7.86
CA GLU A 210 18.22 8.62 -8.16
C GLU A 210 18.81 7.30 -7.62
N PRO A 211 19.39 6.44 -8.47
CA PRO A 211 20.04 5.20 -8.03
C PRO A 211 21.18 5.47 -7.05
N GLY A 212 21.34 4.60 -6.05
CA GLY A 212 22.45 4.67 -5.09
C GLY A 212 22.23 5.56 -3.88
N ASN A 213 21.13 6.31 -3.81
CA ASN A 213 20.69 6.95 -2.58
C ASN A 213 19.84 5.99 -1.75
N GLU A 214 20.05 5.96 -0.44
CA GLU A 214 19.23 5.16 0.48
C GLU A 214 18.13 6.02 1.10
N PRO A 215 16.84 5.71 0.86
CA PRO A 215 15.74 6.33 1.59
C PRO A 215 15.89 6.14 3.10
N GLY A 216 15.49 7.14 3.88
CA GLY A 216 15.48 7.05 5.34
C GLY A 216 14.38 7.93 5.94
N PRO A 217 14.42 8.23 7.25
CA PRO A 217 13.39 9.02 7.93
C PRO A 217 13.04 10.33 7.24
N ALA A 218 14.04 11.08 6.77
CA ALA A 218 13.83 12.36 6.08
C ALA A 218 13.06 12.22 4.76
N THR A 219 13.09 11.05 4.11
CA THR A 219 12.29 10.75 2.90
C THR A 219 10.79 10.82 3.23
N ASP A 220 10.38 10.24 4.34
CA ASP A 220 8.98 10.28 4.79
C ASP A 220 8.57 11.68 5.24
N PHE A 221 9.47 12.44 5.88
CA PHE A 221 9.16 13.82 6.28
C PHE A 221 8.97 14.75 5.10
N TYR A 222 9.74 14.62 4.01
CA TYR A 222 9.47 15.35 2.78
C TYR A 222 8.07 15.07 2.25
N ALA A 223 7.72 13.79 2.15
CA ALA A 223 6.43 13.39 1.62
C ALA A 223 5.25 13.87 2.49
N LEU A 224 5.41 13.85 3.82
CA LEU A 224 4.43 14.43 4.75
C LEU A 224 4.35 15.96 4.61
N GLY A 225 5.48 16.65 4.41
CA GLY A 225 5.52 18.09 4.16
C GLY A 225 4.78 18.44 2.86
N ALA A 226 4.92 17.62 1.83
CA ALA A 226 4.21 17.77 0.56
C ALA A 226 2.69 17.55 0.71
N VAL A 227 2.26 16.61 1.57
CA VAL A 227 0.84 16.44 1.93
C VAL A 227 0.30 17.70 2.62
N LEU A 228 1.03 18.25 3.58
CA LEU A 228 0.60 19.44 4.31
C LEU A 228 0.57 20.67 3.39
N TYR A 229 1.57 20.83 2.52
CA TYR A 229 1.57 21.87 1.48
C TYR A 229 0.34 21.79 0.60
N ALA A 230 -0.04 20.60 0.15
CA ALA A 230 -1.25 20.41 -0.65
C ALA A 230 -2.52 20.79 0.13
N GLY A 231 -2.59 20.42 1.42
CA GLY A 231 -3.69 20.82 2.30
C GLY A 231 -3.76 22.33 2.55
N MET A 232 -2.62 23.01 2.64
CA MET A 232 -2.53 24.45 2.89
C MET A 232 -2.84 25.30 1.65
N THR A 233 -2.49 24.81 0.46
CA THR A 233 -2.54 25.60 -0.78
C THR A 233 -3.65 25.17 -1.73
N HIS A 234 -4.28 24.01 -1.47
CA HIS A 234 -5.19 23.34 -2.40
C HIS A 234 -4.58 23.07 -3.79
N ARG A 235 -3.24 22.99 -3.87
CA ARG A 235 -2.51 22.73 -5.11
C ARG A 235 -1.63 21.49 -4.95
N PRO A 236 -1.52 20.64 -5.97
CA PRO A 236 -0.58 19.53 -5.94
C PRO A 236 0.86 20.07 -5.83
N PRO A 237 1.74 19.40 -5.05
CA PRO A 237 3.13 19.78 -4.94
C PRO A 237 3.88 19.57 -6.26
N VAL A 238 4.82 20.46 -6.58
CA VAL A 238 5.68 20.33 -7.76
C VAL A 238 6.68 19.19 -7.55
N ALA A 239 6.93 18.39 -8.59
CA ALA A 239 7.88 17.29 -8.56
C ALA A 239 9.29 17.73 -8.12
N ALA A 240 9.93 16.95 -7.25
CA ALA A 240 11.25 17.27 -6.71
C ALA A 240 12.31 17.47 -7.81
N GLN A 241 12.24 16.69 -8.90
CA GLN A 241 13.16 16.83 -10.03
C GLN A 241 12.99 18.18 -10.74
N ILE A 242 11.76 18.66 -10.91
CA ILE A 242 11.48 19.97 -11.52
C ILE A 242 12.01 21.09 -10.62
N ARG A 243 11.77 20.98 -9.30
CA ARG A 243 12.30 21.94 -8.31
C ARG A 243 13.84 22.00 -8.34
N LYS A 244 14.51 20.84 -8.33
CA LYS A 244 15.98 20.75 -8.46
C LYS A 244 16.48 21.40 -9.76
N THR A 245 15.84 21.10 -10.89
CA THR A 245 16.22 21.67 -12.20
C THR A 245 16.10 23.20 -12.21
N ALA A 246 14.99 23.76 -11.74
CA ALA A 246 14.78 25.21 -11.67
C ALA A 246 15.89 25.90 -10.85
N LEU A 247 16.18 25.38 -9.64
CA LEU A 247 17.25 25.94 -8.80
C LEU A 247 18.64 25.81 -9.44
N SER A 248 18.93 24.70 -10.13
CA SER A 248 20.20 24.50 -10.83
C SER A 248 20.40 25.49 -12.00
N GLN A 249 19.30 26.01 -12.55
CA GLN A 249 19.28 27.02 -13.60
C GLN A 249 19.31 28.45 -13.04
N GLY A 250 19.36 28.61 -11.72
CA GLY A 250 19.33 29.92 -11.04
C GLY A 250 17.93 30.54 -10.95
N GLU A 251 16.89 29.77 -11.26
CA GLU A 251 15.50 30.17 -11.10
C GLU A 251 15.06 30.01 -9.64
N SER A 252 13.95 30.66 -9.26
CA SER A 252 13.31 30.42 -7.96
C SER A 252 12.65 29.04 -7.92
N ASP A 253 12.55 28.45 -6.72
CA ASP A 253 11.75 27.23 -6.53
C ASP A 253 10.31 27.46 -7.02
N PRO A 254 9.78 26.62 -7.94
CA PRO A 254 8.42 26.77 -8.46
C PRO A 254 7.34 26.49 -7.41
N MET A 255 7.69 25.88 -6.28
CA MET A 255 6.79 25.73 -5.14
C MET A 255 6.71 27.07 -4.38
N SER A 256 5.49 27.56 -4.13
CA SER A 256 5.30 28.87 -3.51
C SER A 256 5.87 28.91 -2.09
N ASP A 257 6.57 29.99 -1.76
CA ASP A 257 6.95 30.27 -0.37
C ASP A 257 5.69 30.52 0.46
N LEU A 258 5.32 29.54 1.27
CA LEU A 258 4.12 29.58 2.10
C LEU A 258 4.10 30.79 3.04
N SER A 259 5.27 31.30 3.46
CA SER A 259 5.37 32.47 4.36
C SER A 259 5.01 33.80 3.68
N ARG A 260 4.98 33.83 2.34
CA ARG A 260 4.74 35.04 1.55
C ARG A 260 3.37 35.07 0.88
N SER A 261 2.56 34.04 1.06
CA SER A 261 1.24 33.97 0.45
C SER A 261 0.23 34.73 1.32
N PRO A 262 -0.37 35.84 0.82
CA PRO A 262 -1.27 36.68 1.61
C PRO A 262 -2.57 35.97 2.02
N ASP A 263 -2.93 34.89 1.33
CA ASP A 263 -4.16 34.11 1.57
C ASP A 263 -3.95 32.96 2.56
N ILE A 264 -2.73 32.75 3.07
CA ILE A 264 -2.39 31.64 3.97
C ILE A 264 -2.34 32.12 5.43
N VAL A 265 -3.28 31.63 6.25
CA VAL A 265 -3.51 32.07 7.64
C VAL A 265 -3.02 31.04 8.66
N TYR A 266 -1.87 30.41 8.42
CA TYR A 266 -1.27 29.46 9.36
C TYR A 266 -0.16 30.12 10.19
N SER A 267 0.03 29.63 11.41
CA SER A 267 1.10 30.05 12.31
C SER A 267 2.49 29.86 11.72
N ALA A 268 3.41 30.76 12.09
CA ALA A 268 4.77 30.79 11.57
C ALA A 268 5.50 29.46 11.82
N GLU A 269 5.25 28.82 12.95
CA GLU A 269 5.85 27.56 13.35
C GLU A 269 5.42 26.41 12.44
N LEU A 270 4.13 26.36 12.07
CA LEU A 270 3.63 25.33 11.17
C LEU A 270 4.19 25.55 9.76
N LEU A 271 4.23 26.80 9.29
CA LEU A 271 4.81 27.14 8.00
C LEU A 271 6.31 26.81 7.94
N GLN A 272 7.06 27.14 8.99
CA GLN A 272 8.48 26.84 9.11
C GLN A 272 8.74 25.33 9.15
N ALA A 273 7.92 24.57 9.89
CA ALA A 273 8.02 23.11 9.93
C ALA A 273 7.82 22.51 8.53
N VAL A 274 6.76 22.91 7.81
CA VAL A 274 6.49 22.41 6.46
C VAL A 274 7.60 22.79 5.47
N GLN A 275 8.12 24.02 5.53
CA GLN A 275 9.24 24.44 4.68
C GLN A 275 10.54 23.68 4.99
N TRP A 276 10.80 23.37 6.26
CA TRP A 276 11.97 22.58 6.65
C TRP A 276 11.85 21.13 6.17
N MET A 277 10.65 20.55 6.26
CA MET A 277 10.36 19.22 5.72
C MET A 277 10.52 19.15 4.20
N LEU A 278 10.24 20.24 3.48
CA LEU A 278 10.28 20.33 2.02
C LEU A 278 11.64 20.74 1.42
N GLN A 279 12.70 20.81 2.23
CA GLN A 279 14.07 20.99 1.72
C GLN A 279 14.42 19.86 0.73
N LEU A 280 15.00 20.22 -0.41
CA LEU A 280 15.30 19.25 -1.48
C LEU A 280 16.41 18.28 -1.07
N GLU A 281 17.44 18.80 -0.42
CA GLU A 281 18.56 18.00 0.05
C GLU A 281 18.18 17.19 1.29
N TYR A 282 18.51 15.90 1.29
CA TYR A 282 18.17 14.98 2.37
C TYR A 282 18.69 15.44 3.74
N LYS A 283 19.94 15.89 3.77
CA LYS A 283 20.64 16.31 4.99
C LYS A 283 20.10 17.61 5.60
N ASP A 284 19.43 18.43 4.80
CA ASP A 284 18.92 19.74 5.22
C ASP A 284 17.49 19.63 5.79
N ARG A 285 16.87 18.44 5.72
CA ARG A 285 15.57 18.11 6.32
C ARG A 285 15.70 17.68 7.78
N PRO A 286 14.59 17.68 8.56
CA PRO A 286 14.56 17.04 9.87
C PRO A 286 15.00 15.58 9.78
N GLN A 287 15.78 15.11 10.74
CA GLN A 287 16.26 13.73 10.77
C GLN A 287 15.44 12.84 11.73
N SER A 288 14.55 13.43 12.52
CA SER A 288 13.68 12.72 13.44
C SER A 288 12.33 13.42 13.62
N ALA A 289 11.29 12.65 13.95
CA ALA A 289 9.97 13.21 14.29
C ALA A 289 10.05 14.14 15.52
N GLY A 290 10.98 13.84 16.45
CA GLY A 290 11.22 14.64 17.66
C GLY A 290 11.68 16.07 17.35
N GLU A 291 12.50 16.27 16.32
CA GLU A 291 12.94 17.60 15.88
C GLU A 291 11.77 18.47 15.42
N ILE A 292 10.86 17.91 14.62
CA ILE A 292 9.67 18.61 14.12
C ILE A 292 8.73 18.94 15.29
N LEU A 293 8.51 17.98 16.20
CA LEU A 293 7.68 18.19 17.38
C LEU A 293 8.26 19.22 18.36
N ALA A 294 9.59 19.35 18.43
CA ALA A 294 10.26 20.37 19.24
C ALA A 294 10.04 21.76 18.65
N LEU A 295 10.15 21.91 17.32
CA LEU A 295 9.89 23.16 16.62
C LEU A 295 8.46 23.66 16.90
N LEU A 296 7.46 22.77 16.73
CA LEU A 296 6.05 23.09 16.96
C LEU A 296 5.71 23.51 18.41
N LYS A 297 6.58 23.21 19.38
CA LYS A 297 6.39 23.57 20.80
C LYS A 297 7.13 24.84 21.23
N SER A 298 8.14 25.26 20.47
CA SER A 298 9.16 26.19 20.94
C SER A 298 8.69 27.64 21.10
N GLU A 299 7.66 28.08 20.37
CA GLU A 299 7.18 29.48 20.47
C GLU A 299 6.00 29.68 21.44
N HIS A 300 5.18 28.66 21.72
CA HIS A 300 4.13 28.73 22.76
C HIS A 300 4.71 28.98 24.18
N ALA A 301 5.97 28.61 24.41
CA ALA A 301 6.68 28.89 25.67
C ALA A 301 7.23 30.32 25.76
N SER A 302 7.31 31.05 24.64
CA SER A 302 7.84 32.41 24.58
C SER A 302 6.75 33.45 24.84
N GLU A 303 5.52 33.23 24.37
CA GLU A 303 4.40 34.15 24.62
C GLU A 303 3.84 34.09 26.05
N THR A 304 4.01 32.96 26.74
CA THR A 304 3.51 32.78 28.13
C THR A 304 4.44 33.39 29.19
N LYS A 305 5.65 33.85 28.84
CA LYS A 305 6.64 34.34 29.82
C LYS A 305 6.62 35.84 30.11
N THR A 306 5.71 36.62 29.52
CA THR A 306 5.73 38.09 29.69
C THR A 306 4.58 38.66 30.53
N VAL A 307 3.82 37.83 31.26
CA VAL A 307 2.83 38.33 32.24
C VAL A 307 2.90 37.53 33.54
N THR A 308 3.35 38.22 34.60
CA THR A 308 3.26 37.87 36.04
C THR A 308 4.42 37.09 36.65
N ALA A 309 5.49 37.81 36.98
CA ALA A 309 6.29 37.49 38.16
C ALA A 309 5.54 37.97 39.43
N LYS A 310 4.79 37.09 40.07
CA LYS A 310 4.55 37.16 41.51
C LYS A 310 4.40 35.75 42.07
N GLN A 311 5.30 35.43 42.99
CA GLN A 311 5.47 34.16 43.69
C GLN A 311 4.15 33.63 44.29
N ILE A 312 3.99 32.30 44.35
CA ILE A 312 3.59 31.54 45.56
C ILE A 312 3.83 30.03 45.32
N THR A 313 4.59 29.48 46.26
CA THR A 313 4.63 28.15 46.92
C THR A 313 4.23 26.86 46.18
N VAL A 314 5.11 25.87 46.36
CA VAL A 314 5.04 24.45 46.00
C VAL A 314 3.89 23.74 46.70
N GLU A 315 3.03 23.04 45.95
CA GLU A 315 2.32 21.84 46.41
C GLU A 315 2.26 20.77 45.30
N THR A 316 2.54 19.55 45.72
CA THR A 316 2.67 18.35 44.90
C THR A 316 1.29 17.76 44.61
N VAL A 317 0.87 17.70 43.34
CA VAL A 317 -0.32 16.93 42.93
C VAL A 317 -0.06 16.14 41.64
N THR A 318 -0.40 14.87 41.73
CA THR A 318 -0.40 13.79 40.73
C THR A 318 -0.87 14.21 39.33
N ARG A 319 -0.06 13.89 38.31
CA ARG A 319 -0.39 14.03 36.88
C ARG A 319 -1.50 13.06 36.46
N SER A 320 -2.72 13.57 36.30
CA SER A 320 -3.68 13.05 35.32
C SER A 320 -3.40 13.67 33.94
N ARG A 321 -3.34 12.83 32.89
CA ARG A 321 -3.10 13.23 31.49
C ARG A 321 -4.28 14.07 30.94
N PRO A 322 -4.06 15.05 30.04
CA PRO A 322 -5.15 15.78 29.38
C PRO A 322 -5.67 14.97 28.19
N VAL A 323 -6.85 14.36 28.31
CA VAL A 323 -7.55 13.63 27.22
C VAL A 323 -8.56 14.54 26.49
N ALA A 324 -8.81 15.75 26.99
CA ALA A 324 -9.91 16.59 26.52
C ALA A 324 -9.71 17.23 25.12
N ASN A 325 -8.47 17.58 24.73
CA ASN A 325 -8.25 18.35 23.50
C ASN A 325 -8.33 17.49 22.22
N ASN A 326 -7.93 16.22 22.28
CA ASN A 326 -8.04 15.34 21.11
C ASN A 326 -9.50 15.02 20.79
N MET A 327 -10.37 14.87 21.79
CA MET A 327 -11.79 14.54 21.56
C MET A 327 -12.54 15.63 20.78
N LEU A 328 -12.18 16.90 20.96
CA LEU A 328 -12.80 18.00 20.20
C LEU A 328 -12.36 17.98 18.74
N LEU A 329 -11.05 17.85 18.47
CA LEU A 329 -10.51 17.79 17.11
C LEU A 329 -11.03 16.56 16.36
N MET A 330 -11.13 15.44 17.08
CA MET A 330 -11.74 14.22 16.61
C MET A 330 -13.20 14.45 16.18
N GLY A 331 -14.00 15.15 17.00
CA GLY A 331 -15.37 15.54 16.64
C GLY A 331 -15.45 16.43 15.40
N ILE A 332 -14.49 17.35 15.22
CA ILE A 332 -14.43 18.21 14.03
C ILE A 332 -14.09 17.40 12.78
N MET A 333 -13.08 16.52 12.85
CA MET A 333 -12.70 15.64 11.73
C MET A 333 -13.87 14.74 11.30
N ILE A 334 -14.62 14.19 12.27
CA ILE A 334 -15.83 13.42 11.99
C ILE A 334 -16.86 14.29 11.24
N GLY A 335 -17.06 15.54 11.67
CA GLY A 335 -17.95 16.49 11.02
C GLY A 335 -17.54 16.80 9.57
N ILE A 336 -16.25 17.04 9.31
CA ILE A 336 -15.71 17.29 7.97
C ILE A 336 -15.94 16.08 7.07
N VAL A 337 -15.61 14.87 7.53
CA VAL A 337 -15.84 13.63 6.77
C VAL A 337 -17.32 13.46 6.47
N ALA A 338 -18.21 13.68 7.45
CA ALA A 338 -19.66 13.60 7.24
C ALA A 338 -20.14 14.58 6.16
N LEU A 339 -19.69 15.85 6.20
CA LEU A 339 -20.04 16.86 5.20
C LEU A 339 -19.58 16.45 3.79
N VAL A 340 -18.35 15.97 3.64
CA VAL A 340 -17.85 15.53 2.32
C VAL A 340 -18.60 14.29 1.83
N THR A 341 -18.89 13.32 2.70
CA THR A 341 -19.70 12.16 2.30
C THR A 341 -21.10 12.53 1.83
N VAL A 342 -21.75 13.49 2.50
CA VAL A 342 -23.08 13.98 2.11
C VAL A 342 -23.01 14.74 0.79
N GLY A 343 -22.01 15.62 0.62
CA GLY A 343 -21.78 16.33 -0.64
C GLY A 343 -21.61 15.39 -1.82
N LEU A 344 -20.76 14.36 -1.67
CA LEU A 344 -20.55 13.33 -2.69
C LEU A 344 -21.82 12.52 -2.97
N TRP A 345 -22.63 12.21 -1.95
CA TRP A 345 -23.91 11.50 -2.12
C TRP A 345 -24.95 12.30 -2.91
N PHE A 346 -25.01 13.62 -2.68
CA PHE A 346 -25.89 14.50 -3.46
C PHE A 346 -25.39 14.72 -4.88
N ASP A 347 -24.08 14.72 -5.11
CA ASP A 347 -23.49 14.82 -6.45
C ASP A 347 -23.76 13.54 -7.27
N ASP A 348 -23.61 12.35 -6.66
CA ASP A 348 -23.98 11.07 -7.29
C ASP A 348 -25.50 10.95 -7.57
N ASN A 349 -26.35 11.52 -6.71
CA ASN A 349 -27.80 11.57 -6.92
C ASN A 349 -28.26 12.71 -7.85
N SER A 350 -27.35 13.56 -8.33
CA SER A 350 -27.64 14.57 -9.36
C SER A 350 -27.56 14.00 -10.78
N ALA A 351 -27.03 12.78 -10.95
CA ALA A 351 -27.15 12.02 -12.18
C ALA A 351 -28.52 11.31 -12.20
N GLY A 352 -29.45 11.82 -13.00
CA GLY A 352 -30.75 11.17 -13.24
C GLY A 352 -30.59 9.73 -13.73
N PRO A 353 -31.59 8.86 -13.49
CA PRO A 353 -31.48 7.43 -13.75
C PRO A 353 -31.34 7.15 -15.25
N LEU A 354 -30.29 6.43 -15.63
CA LEU A 354 -30.18 5.78 -16.93
C LEU A 354 -30.94 4.45 -16.85
N ASP A 355 -32.08 4.38 -17.54
CA ASP A 355 -32.86 3.17 -17.77
C ASP A 355 -32.13 2.26 -18.79
N ASP A 356 -32.05 0.97 -18.45
CA ASP A 356 -31.63 -0.12 -19.32
C ASP A 356 -32.75 -0.54 -20.29
N GLY A 357 -32.43 -0.61 -21.59
CA GLY A 357 -33.01 -1.58 -22.52
C GLY A 357 -34.08 -1.10 -23.51
N GLY A 358 -33.81 -1.29 -24.80
CA GLY A 358 -34.83 -1.67 -25.79
C GLY A 358 -35.25 -0.61 -26.81
N THR A 359 -34.80 -0.83 -28.06
CA THR A 359 -35.27 -0.25 -29.33
C THR A 359 -36.79 -0.03 -29.44
N VAL A 360 -37.22 1.08 -30.06
CA VAL A 360 -38.06 1.15 -31.29
C VAL A 360 -38.27 2.61 -31.71
N THR A 361 -38.09 2.84 -33.01
CA THR A 361 -38.41 4.03 -33.82
C THR A 361 -39.87 4.47 -33.73
N THR A 362 -40.13 5.78 -33.71
CA THR A 362 -41.12 6.49 -34.58
C THR A 362 -41.13 7.99 -34.26
N GLU A 363 -40.70 8.81 -35.22
CA GLU A 363 -41.23 10.16 -35.44
C GLU A 363 -42.45 10.07 -36.38
N PRO A 364 -43.21 11.15 -36.64
CA PRO A 364 -43.57 12.31 -35.83
C PRO A 364 -45.09 12.62 -35.91
N LEU A 365 -45.61 13.60 -35.14
CA LEU A 365 -46.90 14.22 -35.46
C LEU A 365 -46.84 15.76 -35.41
N PHE A 366 -46.99 16.30 -36.62
CA PHE A 366 -47.40 17.64 -37.03
C PHE A 366 -48.35 18.39 -36.08
N GLN A 367 -48.06 19.68 -35.86
CA GLN A 367 -49.10 20.72 -35.82
C GLN A 367 -48.79 21.91 -36.75
N ARG A 368 -49.71 22.08 -37.70
CA ARG A 368 -50.00 23.14 -38.68
C ARG A 368 -49.62 24.60 -38.31
N ASN A 369 -48.81 25.23 -39.20
CA ASN A 369 -49.10 26.34 -40.16
C ASN A 369 -50.09 27.48 -39.80
N PRO A 370 -50.13 28.67 -40.49
CA PRO A 370 -49.33 29.12 -41.66
C PRO A 370 -48.93 30.63 -41.73
N GLY A 371 -48.08 30.97 -42.72
CA GLY A 371 -48.29 32.16 -43.55
C GLY A 371 -47.08 33.08 -43.78
N LYS A 372 -46.49 33.04 -44.99
CA LYS A 372 -46.59 34.12 -46.01
C LYS A 372 -45.85 33.73 -47.29
N VAL A 373 -46.24 34.39 -48.37
CA VAL A 373 -46.20 34.01 -49.79
C VAL A 373 -45.14 34.81 -50.56
N ALA A 374 -44.62 34.20 -51.64
CA ALA A 374 -43.92 34.77 -52.82
C ALA A 374 -42.52 35.38 -52.55
N ASP A 375 -41.54 35.32 -53.46
CA ASP A 375 -41.61 35.32 -54.92
C ASP A 375 -40.32 34.75 -55.57
N THR A 376 -40.31 34.79 -56.89
CA THR A 376 -39.68 33.94 -57.89
C THR A 376 -38.29 34.35 -58.42
N SER A 377 -37.60 33.34 -58.99
CA SER A 377 -36.86 33.33 -60.28
C SER A 377 -35.34 33.63 -60.41
N ALA A 378 -34.69 32.73 -61.19
CA ALA A 378 -33.73 32.97 -62.30
C ALA A 378 -32.22 32.60 -62.14
N ILE A 379 -31.90 31.33 -62.45
CA ILE A 379 -30.95 30.76 -63.45
C ILE A 379 -29.77 31.63 -63.99
N LYS A 380 -28.51 31.12 -63.89
CA LYS A 380 -27.66 30.67 -65.05
C LYS A 380 -26.27 30.10 -64.65
N GLU A 381 -25.92 29.04 -65.38
CA GLU A 381 -24.65 28.29 -65.55
C GLU A 381 -23.49 29.21 -66.04
N ASP A 382 -22.18 28.88 -65.99
CA ASP A 382 -21.53 27.73 -66.66
C ASP A 382 -20.00 27.63 -66.40
N SER A 383 -19.47 26.39 -66.48
CA SER A 383 -18.15 25.86 -66.98
C SER A 383 -16.79 26.44 -66.51
N SER A 384 -15.65 25.72 -66.48
CA SER A 384 -15.25 24.35 -66.90
C SER A 384 -13.85 23.92 -66.36
N ASP A 385 -13.69 22.59 -66.28
CA ASP A 385 -12.55 21.75 -66.73
C ASP A 385 -11.27 21.46 -65.89
N ALA A 386 -11.24 20.19 -65.46
CA ALA A 386 -10.35 19.11 -65.94
C ALA A 386 -8.92 19.00 -65.37
N SER A 387 -8.28 17.84 -65.16
CA SER A 387 -8.65 16.41 -65.16
C SER A 387 -7.36 15.56 -64.95
N VAL A 388 -7.47 14.38 -64.31
CA VAL A 388 -6.77 13.09 -64.61
C VAL A 388 -5.28 12.96 -64.24
N ALA A 389 -4.67 11.80 -63.91
CA ALA A 389 -5.01 10.51 -63.25
C ALA A 389 -3.73 9.62 -63.24
N ILE A 390 -3.66 8.64 -62.30
CA ILE A 390 -3.18 7.25 -62.46
C ILE A 390 -1.66 6.85 -62.37
N GLU A 391 -1.40 6.00 -61.36
CA GLU A 391 -0.63 4.72 -61.22
C GLU A 391 0.90 4.52 -61.42
N SER A 392 1.46 3.85 -60.39
CA SER A 392 2.40 2.70 -60.31
C SER A 392 3.66 2.60 -61.19
N ASN A 393 4.83 2.33 -60.59
CA ASN A 393 5.49 1.00 -60.60
C ASN A 393 6.87 0.96 -59.89
N GLN A 394 7.30 -0.28 -59.61
CA GLN A 394 8.47 -0.77 -58.87
C GLN A 394 9.86 -0.59 -59.52
N GLU A 395 10.88 -0.86 -58.68
CA GLU A 395 12.17 -1.54 -58.91
C GLU A 395 13.35 -0.78 -59.55
N SER A 396 14.48 -0.72 -58.82
CA SER A 396 15.78 -1.38 -59.09
C SER A 396 17.02 -0.57 -58.60
N ASP A 397 17.90 -1.26 -57.86
CA ASP A 397 19.32 -0.92 -57.56
C ASP A 397 20.19 -1.15 -58.83
N PRO A 398 21.45 -0.62 -58.99
CA PRO A 398 22.60 -0.92 -58.08
C PRO A 398 23.74 0.14 -57.97
N ASP A 399 24.70 -0.10 -57.05
CA ASP A 399 26.17 0.14 -57.05
C ASP A 399 26.75 1.47 -57.63
N GLU A 400 27.76 2.19 -57.09
CA GLU A 400 29.06 1.77 -56.55
C GLU A 400 29.94 3.03 -56.19
N ILE A 401 30.87 2.88 -55.23
CA ILE A 401 32.19 3.55 -54.96
C ILE A 401 32.39 5.11 -54.98
N SER A 402 32.95 5.66 -53.88
CA SER A 402 34.40 5.98 -53.75
C SER A 402 34.77 7.27 -53.00
N GLU A 403 35.59 7.06 -51.94
CA GLU A 403 36.85 7.78 -51.64
C GLU A 403 36.89 9.19 -50.96
N THR A 404 37.37 9.17 -49.70
CA THR A 404 38.76 9.53 -49.32
C THR A 404 39.03 10.70 -48.34
N VAL A 405 39.35 10.28 -47.11
CA VAL A 405 40.58 10.54 -46.30
C VAL A 405 40.92 11.94 -45.76
N ARG A 406 41.07 12.01 -44.42
CA ARG A 406 42.33 12.37 -43.69
C ARG A 406 42.09 12.32 -42.16
N ALA A 407 43.04 12.09 -41.26
CA ALA A 407 44.19 11.19 -41.12
C ALA A 407 44.82 11.49 -39.74
N MET A 408 45.17 10.44 -38.97
CA MET A 408 46.41 10.28 -38.18
C MET A 408 46.66 11.16 -36.92
N SER A 409 47.37 10.76 -35.85
CA SER A 409 48.22 9.60 -35.45
C SER A 409 48.69 9.91 -33.98
N TYR A 410 49.13 9.01 -33.08
CA TYR A 410 50.34 8.17 -33.08
C TYR A 410 50.32 7.14 -31.94
N GLY A 411 50.97 5.99 -32.16
CA GLY A 411 51.17 4.88 -31.20
C GLY A 411 52.64 4.56 -30.94
N THR A 412 52.94 3.33 -30.48
CA THR A 412 54.18 2.48 -30.50
C THR A 412 54.05 1.44 -29.37
N GLU A 413 54.55 0.19 -29.38
CA GLU A 413 55.49 -0.58 -30.22
C GLU A 413 55.37 -2.07 -29.83
N ASN A 414 55.61 -3.02 -30.74
CA ASN A 414 56.20 -4.34 -30.42
C ASN A 414 56.38 -5.25 -31.66
N GLN A 415 57.51 -5.96 -31.71
CA GLN A 415 57.81 -7.29 -32.34
C GLN A 415 59.36 -7.49 -32.35
N PRO A 416 59.97 -8.70 -32.52
CA PRO A 416 59.45 -9.79 -33.37
C PRO A 416 59.86 -11.31 -33.09
N VAL A 417 59.28 -12.22 -33.91
CA VAL A 417 59.86 -13.45 -34.58
C VAL A 417 59.82 -14.89 -33.96
N THR A 418 58.98 -15.75 -34.59
CA THR A 418 59.04 -17.16 -35.15
C THR A 418 59.61 -18.42 -34.44
N SER A 419 58.89 -19.57 -34.52
CA SER A 419 59.17 -20.78 -35.37
C SER A 419 58.51 -22.11 -34.88
N ASN A 420 58.16 -23.02 -35.80
CA ASN A 420 57.42 -24.33 -35.67
C ASN A 420 58.40 -25.54 -35.41
N PRO A 421 58.02 -26.79 -35.00
CA PRO A 421 57.20 -27.76 -35.79
C PRO A 421 56.41 -28.91 -35.03
N SER A 422 55.78 -29.83 -35.80
CA SER A 422 54.82 -30.95 -35.52
C SER A 422 55.37 -32.26 -34.81
N PRO A 423 54.73 -33.48 -34.87
CA PRO A 423 53.66 -34.06 -34.02
C PRO A 423 53.99 -35.48 -33.39
N GLN A 424 53.02 -36.10 -32.68
CA GLN A 424 52.82 -37.55 -32.30
C GLN A 424 52.88 -37.92 -30.80
N GLY A 425 51.89 -38.71 -30.31
CA GLY A 425 52.06 -39.57 -29.13
C GLY A 425 50.88 -39.76 -28.15
N LEU A 426 49.81 -40.45 -28.59
CA LEU A 426 48.98 -41.45 -27.89
C LEU A 426 48.75 -41.40 -26.34
N ALA A 427 47.45 -41.28 -26.01
CA ALA A 427 46.69 -42.16 -25.12
C ALA A 427 47.15 -42.33 -23.66
N VAL A 428 46.62 -41.50 -22.76
CA VAL A 428 46.00 -41.89 -21.48
C VAL A 428 44.86 -40.89 -21.22
N VAL A 429 43.82 -41.32 -20.51
CA VAL A 429 42.69 -40.52 -19.97
C VAL A 429 41.45 -40.42 -20.87
N GLU A 430 40.98 -41.56 -21.36
CA GLU A 430 39.56 -41.79 -21.71
C GLU A 430 39.04 -42.97 -20.86
N ALA A 431 38.92 -42.75 -19.55
CA ALA A 431 38.26 -43.70 -18.64
C ALA A 431 37.65 -43.05 -17.37
N GLU A 432 37.64 -41.72 -17.25
CA GLU A 432 37.12 -41.00 -16.06
C GLU A 432 36.02 -39.98 -16.40
N ARG A 433 35.29 -40.17 -17.51
CA ARG A 433 34.17 -39.29 -17.88
C ARG A 433 32.80 -39.95 -18.00
N THR A 434 32.71 -41.25 -17.74
CA THR A 434 31.43 -41.99 -17.83
C THR A 434 30.98 -42.61 -16.51
N ALA A 435 31.63 -42.29 -15.39
CA ALA A 435 31.18 -42.68 -14.04
C ALA A 435 30.75 -41.49 -13.15
N ALA A 436 30.94 -40.23 -13.59
CA ALA A 436 30.57 -39.03 -12.84
C ALA A 436 29.21 -38.43 -13.23
N VAL A 437 28.51 -39.02 -14.23
CA VAL A 437 27.22 -38.53 -14.73
C VAL A 437 26.03 -39.26 -14.09
N ASP A 438 26.23 -40.44 -13.49
CA ASP A 438 25.14 -41.22 -12.85
C ASP A 438 25.09 -41.10 -11.31
N ALA A 439 26.09 -40.49 -10.67
CA ALA A 439 26.06 -40.21 -9.21
C ALA A 439 25.56 -38.80 -8.87
N SER A 440 25.38 -37.92 -9.87
CA SER A 440 24.88 -36.54 -9.67
C SER A 440 23.37 -36.40 -9.90
N LEU A 441 22.67 -37.49 -10.24
CA LEU A 441 21.22 -37.55 -10.50
C LEU A 441 20.42 -38.18 -9.34
N SER A 442 21.04 -38.37 -8.17
CA SER A 442 20.38 -38.91 -6.97
C SER A 442 20.52 -38.02 -5.73
N GLN A 443 21.06 -36.81 -5.86
CA GLN A 443 21.14 -35.81 -4.79
C GLN A 443 20.44 -34.49 -5.11
N SER A 444 19.71 -34.42 -6.22
CA SER A 444 18.95 -33.23 -6.67
C SER A 444 17.44 -33.30 -6.36
N ALA A 445 17.02 -34.17 -5.43
CA ALA A 445 15.61 -34.33 -5.04
C ALA A 445 15.26 -33.80 -3.62
N GLU A 446 16.17 -33.09 -2.93
CA GLU A 446 15.91 -32.55 -1.57
C GLU A 446 16.29 -31.06 -1.39
N GLN A 447 16.29 -30.26 -2.45
CA GLN A 447 16.34 -28.79 -2.34
C GLN A 447 15.07 -28.18 -2.91
N ASP A 448 13.96 -28.54 -2.29
CA ASP A 448 12.68 -27.88 -2.45
C ASP A 448 12.43 -26.95 -1.24
N SER A 449 11.98 -25.72 -1.49
CA SER A 449 11.50 -24.71 -0.52
C SER A 449 12.49 -23.98 0.42
N ALA A 450 13.24 -23.00 -0.10
CA ALA A 450 13.91 -21.99 0.73
C ALA A 450 12.96 -20.85 1.24
N VAL A 451 11.63 -20.99 1.11
CA VAL A 451 10.61 -20.03 1.60
C VAL A 451 9.92 -20.52 2.89
N LYS A 452 10.36 -21.65 3.47
CA LYS A 452 9.74 -22.25 4.66
C LYS A 452 10.09 -21.71 6.08
N PRO A 453 11.01 -20.74 6.32
CA PRO A 453 11.34 -20.33 7.70
C PRO A 453 10.43 -19.26 8.32
N ILE A 454 9.68 -18.48 7.53
CA ILE A 454 8.95 -17.29 8.03
C ILE A 454 7.70 -17.70 8.82
N ASN A 455 6.89 -18.62 8.27
CA ASN A 455 5.67 -19.07 8.92
C ASN A 455 5.95 -19.66 10.31
N ALA A 456 7.07 -20.37 10.51
CA ALA A 456 7.40 -21.01 11.78
C ALA A 456 7.62 -19.99 12.92
N GLY A 457 8.32 -18.89 12.66
CA GLY A 457 8.53 -17.82 13.63
C GLY A 457 7.22 -17.11 14.01
N LEU A 458 6.41 -16.80 13.00
CA LEU A 458 5.14 -16.10 13.18
C LEU A 458 4.09 -16.98 13.87
N ILE A 459 4.01 -18.27 13.51
CA ILE A 459 3.17 -19.27 14.18
C ILE A 459 3.53 -19.33 15.67
N LYS A 460 4.82 -19.46 16.00
CA LYS A 460 5.27 -19.49 17.40
C LYS A 460 4.88 -18.22 18.16
N LYS A 461 5.02 -17.05 17.54
CA LYS A 461 4.61 -15.76 18.13
C LYS A 461 3.11 -15.72 18.42
N HIS A 462 2.27 -16.11 17.46
CA HIS A 462 0.81 -16.11 17.65
C HIS A 462 0.38 -17.15 18.69
N LEU A 463 1.00 -18.32 18.76
CA LEU A 463 0.75 -19.30 19.81
C LEU A 463 1.08 -18.74 21.20
N VAL A 464 2.22 -18.06 21.36
CA VAL A 464 2.59 -17.39 22.62
C VAL A 464 1.59 -16.28 22.99
N ALA A 465 1.18 -15.47 22.02
CA ALA A 465 0.17 -14.43 22.23
C ALA A 465 -1.20 -15.03 22.60
N ALA A 466 -1.59 -16.13 21.96
CA ALA A 466 -2.81 -16.87 22.28
C ALA A 466 -2.77 -17.40 23.72
N GLU A 467 -1.65 -18.00 24.16
CA GLU A 467 -1.50 -18.47 25.53
C GLU A 467 -1.54 -17.32 26.55
N LYS A 468 -0.94 -16.18 26.23
CA LYS A 468 -1.00 -14.98 27.08
C LYS A 468 -2.44 -14.47 27.21
N ALA A 469 -3.18 -14.41 26.10
CA ALA A 469 -4.58 -14.02 26.08
C ALA A 469 -5.47 -15.02 26.84
N MET A 470 -5.19 -16.33 26.71
CA MET A 470 -5.84 -17.40 27.47
C MET A 470 -5.67 -17.22 28.98
N LYS A 471 -4.43 -16.92 29.43
CA LYS A 471 -4.12 -16.68 30.86
C LYS A 471 -4.80 -15.41 31.39
N ALA A 472 -5.02 -14.42 30.53
CA ALA A 472 -5.71 -13.18 30.87
C ALA A 472 -7.25 -13.26 30.69
N GLU A 473 -7.79 -14.45 30.39
CA GLU A 473 -9.23 -14.68 30.12
C GLU A 473 -9.80 -13.84 28.97
N ARG A 474 -8.93 -13.36 28.07
CA ARG A 474 -9.30 -12.65 26.85
C ARG A 474 -9.55 -13.64 25.73
N PHE A 475 -10.66 -14.39 25.81
CA PHE A 475 -10.93 -15.50 24.89
C PHE A 475 -11.40 -15.03 23.52
N THR A 476 -12.49 -14.27 23.46
CA THR A 476 -13.05 -13.70 22.21
C THR A 476 -13.20 -12.18 22.27
N THR A 477 -12.85 -11.58 23.41
CA THR A 477 -12.89 -10.12 23.64
C THR A 477 -11.62 -9.69 24.37
N PRO A 478 -11.07 -8.50 24.10
CA PRO A 478 -11.48 -7.50 23.09
C PRO A 478 -11.26 -7.98 21.65
N ALA A 479 -11.96 -7.39 20.68
CA ALA A 479 -12.01 -7.89 19.29
C ALA A 479 -10.64 -8.03 18.61
N ARG A 480 -9.68 -7.17 18.95
CA ARG A 480 -8.35 -7.13 18.34
C ARG A 480 -7.27 -7.92 19.08
N ASP A 481 -7.46 -8.20 20.36
CA ASP A 481 -6.46 -8.85 21.21
C ASP A 481 -7.16 -9.92 22.05
N ASN A 482 -7.29 -11.12 21.47
CA ASN A 482 -7.91 -12.26 22.12
C ASN A 482 -7.34 -13.59 21.60
N ALA A 483 -7.48 -14.64 22.41
CA ALA A 483 -6.92 -15.96 22.13
C ALA A 483 -7.49 -16.59 20.85
N TYR A 484 -8.79 -16.41 20.59
CA TYR A 484 -9.45 -16.91 19.38
C TYR A 484 -8.76 -16.38 18.12
N LYS A 485 -8.58 -15.06 18.03
CA LYS A 485 -7.98 -14.39 16.87
C LYS A 485 -6.56 -14.88 16.61
N TYR A 486 -5.75 -15.05 17.66
CA TYR A 486 -4.39 -15.57 17.51
C TYR A 486 -4.34 -17.03 17.04
N TYR A 487 -5.20 -17.91 17.57
CA TYR A 487 -5.27 -19.29 17.06
C TYR A 487 -5.76 -19.32 15.61
N GLN A 488 -6.70 -18.46 15.23
CA GLN A 488 -7.14 -18.36 13.84
C GLN A 488 -6.05 -17.86 12.89
N MET A 489 -5.18 -16.93 13.33
CA MET A 489 -4.00 -16.51 12.57
C MET A 489 -3.02 -17.68 12.33
N VAL A 490 -2.83 -18.55 13.31
CA VAL A 490 -2.03 -19.78 13.15
C VAL A 490 -2.67 -20.72 12.13
N LEU A 491 -3.97 -20.98 12.25
CA LEU A 491 -4.68 -21.87 11.33
C LEU A 491 -4.78 -21.32 9.91
N ALA A 492 -4.72 -19.99 9.73
CA ALA A 492 -4.62 -19.38 8.42
C ALA A 492 -3.29 -19.68 7.71
N MET A 493 -2.20 -19.85 8.47
CA MET A 493 -0.88 -20.24 7.94
C MET A 493 -0.71 -21.76 7.86
N GLU A 494 -1.19 -22.48 8.87
CA GLU A 494 -1.09 -23.93 8.99
C GLU A 494 -2.44 -24.50 9.45
N PRO A 495 -3.34 -24.85 8.50
CA PRO A 495 -4.72 -25.27 8.80
C PRO A 495 -4.85 -26.47 9.75
N ASN A 496 -3.83 -27.33 9.80
CA ASN A 496 -3.80 -28.54 10.62
C ASN A 496 -2.90 -28.39 11.87
N ASN A 497 -2.55 -27.17 12.28
CA ASN A 497 -1.70 -26.96 13.45
C ASN A 497 -2.36 -27.51 14.73
N ALA A 498 -1.76 -28.57 15.28
CA ALA A 498 -2.33 -29.30 16.41
C ALA A 498 -2.42 -28.44 17.68
N GLU A 499 -1.46 -27.55 17.92
CA GLU A 499 -1.47 -26.67 19.10
C GLU A 499 -2.60 -25.64 19.03
N ALA A 500 -2.84 -25.04 17.87
CA ALA A 500 -3.92 -24.09 17.67
C ALA A 500 -5.30 -24.74 17.78
N LEU A 501 -5.50 -25.91 17.15
CA LEU A 501 -6.74 -26.68 17.27
C LEU A 501 -7.01 -27.10 18.73
N ALA A 502 -6.00 -27.59 19.44
CA ALA A 502 -6.11 -27.91 20.86
C ALA A 502 -6.38 -26.66 21.73
N GLY A 503 -5.82 -25.51 21.34
CA GLY A 503 -6.07 -24.21 21.96
C GLY A 503 -7.53 -23.77 21.86
N LEU A 504 -8.13 -23.88 20.67
CA LEU A 504 -9.55 -23.61 20.45
C LEU A 504 -10.43 -24.54 21.30
N GLN A 505 -10.10 -25.82 21.37
CA GLN A 505 -10.81 -26.77 22.24
C GLN A 505 -10.73 -26.38 23.72
N LYS A 506 -9.53 -26.01 24.20
CA LYS A 506 -9.33 -25.52 25.58
C LYS A 506 -10.16 -24.28 25.89
N MET A 507 -10.35 -23.38 24.93
CA MET A 507 -11.25 -22.22 25.10
C MET A 507 -12.70 -22.64 25.27
N VAL A 508 -13.19 -23.55 24.44
CA VAL A 508 -14.55 -24.07 24.54
C VAL A 508 -14.76 -24.75 25.90
N ASP A 509 -13.81 -25.56 26.35
CA ASP A 509 -13.84 -26.18 27.66
C ASP A 509 -13.90 -25.15 28.81
N ARG A 510 -13.19 -24.03 28.70
CA ARG A 510 -13.27 -22.91 29.66
C ARG A 510 -14.63 -22.24 29.65
N TYR A 511 -15.21 -21.99 28.48
CA TYR A 511 -16.56 -21.45 28.40
C TYR A 511 -17.60 -22.39 28.99
N ILE A 512 -17.45 -23.71 28.79
CA ILE A 512 -18.33 -24.71 29.42
C ILE A 512 -18.28 -24.60 30.95
N GLN A 513 -17.08 -24.46 31.55
CA GLN A 513 -16.94 -24.22 33.00
C GLN A 513 -17.68 -22.95 33.45
N PHE A 514 -17.61 -21.87 32.67
CA PHE A 514 -18.33 -20.62 32.97
C PHE A 514 -19.84 -20.76 32.83
N ILE A 515 -20.32 -21.54 31.85
CA ILE A 515 -21.74 -21.86 31.68
C ILE A 515 -22.25 -22.62 32.90
N GLU A 516 -21.55 -23.69 33.31
CA GLU A 516 -21.92 -24.51 34.47
C GLU A 516 -21.94 -23.70 35.77
N LYS A 517 -20.90 -22.90 36.00
CA LYS A 517 -20.83 -21.99 37.16
C LYS A 517 -21.97 -20.98 37.16
N SER A 518 -22.25 -20.35 36.01
CA SER A 518 -23.34 -19.37 35.88
C SER A 518 -24.71 -20.01 36.10
N LYS A 519 -24.92 -21.24 35.62
CA LYS A 519 -26.14 -22.03 35.90
C LYS A 519 -26.29 -22.31 37.39
N ALA A 520 -25.22 -22.74 38.06
CA ALA A 520 -25.22 -23.01 39.50
C ALA A 520 -25.52 -21.75 40.34
N GLU A 521 -25.10 -20.58 39.87
CA GLU A 521 -25.40 -19.28 40.48
C GLU A 521 -26.78 -18.71 40.09
N GLY A 522 -27.58 -19.41 39.28
CA GLY A 522 -28.89 -18.96 38.80
C GLY A 522 -28.85 -17.86 37.72
N LYS A 523 -27.68 -17.53 37.18
CA LYS A 523 -27.46 -16.49 36.16
C LYS A 523 -27.63 -17.06 34.75
N LEU A 524 -28.88 -17.38 34.38
CA LEU A 524 -29.18 -18.06 33.12
C LEU A 524 -28.83 -17.24 31.87
N ASP A 525 -29.02 -15.92 31.89
CA ASP A 525 -28.68 -15.06 30.74
C ASP A 525 -27.18 -15.00 30.50
N THR A 526 -26.38 -14.97 31.58
CA THR A 526 -24.92 -15.05 31.50
C THR A 526 -24.48 -16.41 30.94
N ALA A 527 -25.12 -17.50 31.37
CA ALA A 527 -24.87 -18.83 30.82
C ALA A 527 -25.19 -18.93 29.32
N LYS A 528 -26.29 -18.32 28.86
CA LYS A 528 -26.62 -18.23 27.41
C LYS A 528 -25.57 -17.44 26.64
N LEU A 529 -25.12 -16.31 27.17
CA LEU A 529 -24.08 -15.50 26.54
C LEU A 529 -22.76 -16.28 26.39
N TYR A 530 -22.36 -17.03 27.42
CA TYR A 530 -21.16 -17.88 27.33
C TYR A 530 -21.33 -19.03 26.33
N LEU A 531 -22.52 -19.63 26.24
CA LEU A 531 -22.81 -20.65 25.22
C LEU A 531 -22.66 -20.07 23.81
N GLN A 532 -23.27 -18.91 23.55
CA GLN A 532 -23.17 -18.24 22.24
C GLN A 532 -21.71 -17.93 21.87
N ARG A 533 -20.89 -17.51 22.85
CA ARG A 533 -19.46 -17.28 22.63
C ARG A 533 -18.69 -18.57 22.35
N ALA A 534 -18.98 -19.66 23.06
CA ALA A 534 -18.37 -20.96 22.80
C ALA A 534 -18.71 -21.49 21.39
N GLU A 535 -19.97 -21.35 20.99
CA GLU A 535 -20.47 -21.78 19.68
C GLU A 535 -19.86 -20.96 18.54
N SER A 536 -19.51 -19.69 18.78
CA SER A 536 -18.78 -18.89 17.80
C SER A 536 -17.35 -19.39 17.52
N ILE A 537 -16.82 -20.25 18.39
CA ILE A 537 -15.46 -20.80 18.29
C ILE A 537 -15.47 -22.18 17.63
N LEU A 538 -16.25 -23.12 18.16
CA LEU A 538 -16.45 -24.46 17.60
C LEU A 538 -17.94 -24.81 17.63
N PRO A 539 -18.73 -24.43 16.61
CA PRO A 539 -20.18 -24.60 16.61
C PRO A 539 -20.62 -26.07 16.66
N ASP A 540 -19.78 -26.96 16.14
CA ASP A 540 -20.03 -28.39 16.02
C ASP A 540 -19.45 -29.22 17.19
N ASP A 541 -18.98 -28.56 18.26
CA ASP A 541 -18.47 -29.27 19.44
C ASP A 541 -19.57 -30.13 20.10
N PRO A 542 -19.35 -31.45 20.29
CA PRO A 542 -20.37 -32.34 20.85
C PRO A 542 -20.86 -31.95 22.25
N LYS A 543 -20.00 -31.33 23.08
CA LYS A 543 -20.38 -30.88 24.43
C LYS A 543 -21.31 -29.67 24.35
N LEU A 544 -21.06 -28.75 23.43
CA LEU A 544 -21.94 -27.59 23.21
C LEU A 544 -23.31 -28.02 22.66
N GLN A 545 -23.34 -28.98 21.73
CA GLN A 545 -24.61 -29.54 21.23
C GLN A 545 -25.46 -30.14 22.36
N LYS A 546 -24.83 -30.85 23.31
CA LYS A 546 -25.53 -31.39 24.48
C LYS A 546 -26.10 -30.29 25.37
N ILE A 547 -25.31 -29.25 25.67
CA ILE A 547 -25.74 -28.11 26.49
C ILE A 547 -26.92 -27.38 25.83
N ARG A 548 -26.91 -27.24 24.50
CA ARG A 548 -28.01 -26.67 23.71
C ARG A 548 -29.29 -27.49 23.84
N ALA A 549 -29.19 -28.81 23.71
CA ALA A 549 -30.34 -29.71 23.85
C ALA A 549 -30.96 -29.66 25.25
N GLU A 550 -30.13 -29.59 26.30
CA GLU A 550 -30.59 -29.43 27.68
C GLU A 550 -31.32 -28.09 27.91
N GLN A 551 -30.88 -27.00 27.28
CA GLN A 551 -31.55 -25.70 27.36
C GLN A 551 -32.88 -25.66 26.61
N ALA A 552 -32.97 -26.34 25.47
CA ALA A 552 -34.21 -26.42 24.69
C ALA A 552 -35.31 -27.22 25.41
N ASN A 553 -34.93 -28.21 26.24
CA ASN A 553 -35.85 -29.02 27.03
C ASN A 553 -36.26 -28.38 28.37
N ALA A 554 -35.63 -27.26 28.75
CA ALA A 554 -35.88 -26.56 30.02
C ALA A 554 -36.71 -25.27 29.86
N GLN A 555 -37.09 -24.92 28.63
CA GLN A 555 -38.12 -23.91 28.30
C GLN A 555 -39.47 -24.59 28.13
#